data_AF-X1VFV8-F1
#
_entry.id   AF-X1VFV8-F1
#
_cell.length_a   1.000
_cell.length_b   1.000
_cell.length_c   1.000
_cell.angle_alpha   90.00
_cell.angle_beta   90.00
_cell.angle_gamma   90.00
#
_symmetry.space_group_name_H-M   'P 1'
#
loop_
_entity.id
_entity.type
_entity.pdbx_description
1 polymer ?
#
loop_
_entity_poly.entity_id
_entity_poly.type
_entity_poly.pdbx_seq_one_letter_code
_entity_poly.pdbx_strand_id
1 'polypeptide(L)'
;AGGNKKPEDMVEDLVNALTVGDKLREKLGIPGIGGRLLQENPGGDSGLRTDLVKLLLEDERERLKMSQNHEVESERNRHIGTLAATVKENLGDGIAAISAATKEIKEGPGAKTPTPAPQRFNCGDCGAEFSLSTEILNDPRFESATCEKCGRKYTKEELLG
;
A
#
# COMPACT_ATOMS: atom_id res chain seq x y z
N ALA A 1 -38.23 -16.53 -20.93
CA ALA A 1 -37.19 -17.02 -21.84
C ALA A 1 -35.86 -16.38 -21.42
N GLY A 2 -35.09 -17.09 -20.60
CA GLY A 2 -33.78 -16.63 -20.12
C GLY A 2 -32.71 -17.02 -21.14
N GLY A 3 -32.09 -16.04 -21.77
CA GLY A 3 -31.00 -16.25 -22.71
C GLY A 3 -29.67 -15.88 -22.06
N ASN A 4 -28.80 -16.88 -21.88
CA ASN A 4 -27.36 -16.69 -21.69
C ASN A 4 -26.82 -16.01 -22.96
N LYS A 5 -26.92 -14.68 -23.06
CA LYS A 5 -26.21 -13.91 -24.08
C LYS A 5 -24.82 -13.63 -23.55
N LYS A 6 -23.81 -13.91 -24.37
CA LYS A 6 -22.43 -13.57 -24.03
C LYS A 6 -22.30 -12.04 -24.00
N PRO A 7 -21.43 -11.47 -23.16
CA PRO A 7 -21.33 -10.01 -23.01
C PRO A 7 -21.06 -9.28 -24.33
N GLU A 8 -20.41 -9.94 -25.28
CA GLU A 8 -20.12 -9.45 -26.63
C GLU A 8 -21.40 -9.26 -27.45
N ASP A 9 -22.35 -10.19 -27.36
CA ASP A 9 -23.64 -10.11 -28.06
C ASP A 9 -24.51 -8.96 -27.51
N MET A 10 -24.38 -8.66 -26.21
CA MET A 10 -25.09 -7.54 -25.58
C MET A 10 -24.54 -6.18 -26.03
N VAL A 11 -23.23 -6.10 -26.29
CA VAL A 11 -22.59 -4.89 -26.81
C VAL A 11 -23.02 -4.64 -28.26
N GLU A 12 -23.07 -5.68 -29.09
CA GLU A 12 -23.58 -5.55 -30.47
C GLU A 12 -25.05 -5.13 -30.51
N ASP A 13 -25.90 -5.71 -29.65
CA ASP A 13 -27.30 -5.31 -29.52
C ASP A 13 -27.42 -3.82 -29.12
N LEU A 14 -26.55 -3.35 -28.21
CA LEU A 14 -26.55 -1.95 -27.77
C LEU A 14 -26.10 -0.99 -28.88
N VAL A 15 -25.03 -1.33 -29.60
CA VAL A 15 -24.52 -0.51 -30.72
C VAL A 15 -25.52 -0.47 -31.87
N ASN A 16 -26.17 -1.60 -32.19
CA ASN A 16 -27.23 -1.65 -33.19
C ASN A 16 -28.44 -0.83 -32.75
N ALA A 17 -28.87 -0.92 -31.49
CA ALA A 17 -29.97 -0.13 -30.97
C ALA A 17 -29.68 1.38 -31.03
N LEU A 18 -28.46 1.80 -30.70
CA LEU A 18 -28.02 3.20 -30.80
C LEU A 18 -28.01 3.69 -32.25
N THR A 19 -27.45 2.89 -33.17
CA THR A 19 -27.39 3.22 -34.60
C THR A 19 -28.78 3.33 -35.23
N VAL A 20 -29.71 2.45 -34.84
CA VAL A 20 -31.11 2.50 -35.30
C VAL A 20 -31.83 3.70 -34.71
N GLY A 21 -31.57 4.03 -33.44
CA GLY A 21 -32.08 5.22 -32.77
C GLY A 21 -31.66 6.51 -33.49
N ASP A 22 -30.39 6.60 -33.90
CA ASP A 22 -29.87 7.75 -34.64
C ASP A 22 -30.47 7.88 -36.04
N LYS A 23 -30.62 6.77 -36.78
CA LYS A 23 -31.29 6.76 -38.09
C LYS A 23 -32.78 7.14 -37.99
N LEU A 24 -33.47 6.70 -36.93
CA LEU A 24 -34.86 7.06 -36.70
C LEU A 24 -35.00 8.56 -36.39
N ARG A 25 -34.06 9.08 -35.59
CA ARG A 25 -33.99 10.48 -35.19
C ARG A 25 -33.71 11.42 -36.37
N GLU A 26 -32.85 11.00 -37.29
CA GLU A 26 -32.57 11.68 -38.56
C GLU A 26 -33.82 11.72 -39.46
N LYS A 27 -34.54 10.59 -39.58
CA LYS A 27 -35.81 10.52 -40.33
C LYS A 27 -36.94 11.34 -39.74
N LEU A 28 -36.95 11.52 -38.41
CA LEU A 28 -37.92 12.36 -37.70
C LEU A 28 -37.52 13.84 -37.67
N GLY A 29 -36.39 14.21 -38.30
CA GLY A 29 -35.91 15.60 -38.34
C GLY A 29 -35.62 16.18 -36.96
N ILE A 30 -35.36 15.34 -35.95
CA ILE A 30 -35.06 15.78 -34.59
C ILE A 30 -33.55 16.04 -34.57
N PRO A 31 -33.09 17.31 -34.61
CA PRO A 31 -31.66 17.58 -34.62
C PRO A 31 -31.00 16.92 -33.41
N GLY A 32 -29.84 16.32 -33.68
CA GLY A 32 -28.88 15.93 -32.66
C GLY A 32 -28.77 17.00 -31.59
N ILE A 33 -28.47 16.61 -30.36
CA ILE A 33 -28.23 17.55 -29.25
C ILE A 33 -27.12 18.57 -29.60
N GLY A 34 -26.29 18.29 -30.62
CA GLY A 34 -25.32 19.22 -31.20
C GLY A 34 -25.85 20.22 -32.25
N GLY A 35 -27.05 20.04 -32.81
CA GLY A 35 -27.61 20.93 -33.84
C GLY A 35 -28.45 22.09 -33.29
N ARG A 36 -28.89 22.02 -32.04
CA ARG A 36 -29.65 23.09 -31.37
C ARG A 36 -28.76 24.12 -30.65
N LEU A 37 -27.47 23.85 -30.52
CA LEU A 37 -26.50 24.73 -29.87
C LEU A 37 -25.83 25.73 -30.83
N LEU A 38 -26.00 25.55 -32.15
CA LEU A 38 -25.38 26.39 -33.18
C LEU A 38 -26.39 27.21 -33.98
N GLN A 39 -27.60 27.47 -33.44
CA GLN A 39 -28.45 28.51 -34.02
C GLN A 39 -27.96 29.88 -33.53
N GLU A 40 -26.97 30.38 -34.26
CA GLU A 40 -26.47 31.75 -34.22
C GLU A 40 -27.62 32.74 -34.48
N ASN A 41 -28.12 33.37 -33.42
CA ASN A 41 -28.78 34.67 -33.53
C ASN A 41 -28.21 35.59 -32.42
N PRO A 42 -27.59 36.74 -32.77
CA PRO A 42 -26.76 37.52 -31.88
C PRO A 42 -27.59 38.55 -31.13
N GLY A 43 -27.79 38.36 -29.82
CA GLY A 43 -28.49 39.32 -28.98
C GLY A 43 -28.19 39.13 -27.50
N GLY A 44 -27.13 39.80 -27.03
CA GLY A 44 -26.97 40.36 -25.67
C GLY A 44 -26.91 39.46 -24.44
N ASP A 45 -27.71 38.38 -24.37
CA ASP A 45 -28.05 37.70 -23.10
C ASP A 45 -27.63 36.22 -23.03
N SER A 46 -27.13 35.67 -24.14
CA SER A 46 -26.77 34.25 -24.26
C SER A 46 -25.51 33.86 -23.48
N GLY A 47 -24.64 34.82 -23.13
CA GLY A 47 -23.42 34.56 -22.35
C GLY A 47 -23.72 34.28 -20.88
N LEU A 48 -24.47 35.16 -20.21
CA LEU A 48 -24.78 35.05 -18.78
C LEU A 48 -25.60 33.81 -18.44
N ARG A 49 -26.57 33.44 -19.29
CA ARG A 49 -27.34 32.20 -19.09
C ARG A 49 -26.46 30.96 -19.26
N THR A 50 -25.54 30.98 -20.22
CA THR A 50 -24.60 29.88 -20.45
C THR A 50 -23.59 29.78 -19.31
N ASP A 51 -23.07 30.90 -18.81
CA ASP A 51 -22.14 30.95 -17.69
C ASP A 51 -22.80 30.51 -16.38
N LEU A 52 -24.07 30.89 -16.14
CA LEU A 52 -24.84 30.41 -14.98
C LEU A 52 -25.08 28.90 -15.03
N VAL A 53 -25.46 28.37 -16.20
CA VAL A 53 -25.64 26.92 -16.38
C VAL A 53 -24.30 26.20 -16.19
N LYS A 54 -23.20 26.77 -16.68
CA LYS A 54 -21.86 26.21 -16.50
C LYS A 54 -21.46 26.16 -15.01
N LEU A 55 -21.68 27.23 -14.25
CA LEU A 55 -21.42 27.27 -12.81
C LEU A 55 -22.26 26.23 -12.05
N LEU A 56 -23.55 26.10 -12.37
CA LEU A 56 -24.42 25.11 -11.74
C LEU A 56 -23.99 23.66 -12.05
N LEU A 57 -23.49 23.41 -13.26
CA LEU A 57 -22.97 22.09 -13.64
C LEU A 57 -21.61 21.78 -12.99
N GLU A 58 -20.76 22.80 -12.82
CA GLU A 58 -19.49 22.68 -12.10
C GLU A 58 -19.73 22.41 -10.61
N ASP A 59 -20.69 23.10 -9.99
CA ASP A 59 -21.11 22.87 -8.61
C ASP A 59 -21.67 21.45 -8.40
N GLU A 60 -22.56 20.99 -9.27
CA GLU A 60 -23.07 19.61 -9.19
C GLU A 60 -21.97 18.55 -9.40
N ARG A 61 -21.01 18.81 -10.30
CA ARG A 61 -19.85 17.93 -10.49
C ARG A 61 -18.98 17.90 -9.23
N GLU A 62 -18.73 19.06 -8.63
CA GLU A 62 -17.92 19.15 -7.42
C GLU A 62 -18.62 18.46 -6.25
N ARG A 63 -19.93 18.64 -6.09
CA ARG A 63 -20.77 17.94 -5.12
C ARG A 63 -20.67 16.41 -5.28
N LEU A 64 -20.80 15.92 -6.50
CA LEU A 64 -20.67 14.48 -6.80
C LEU A 64 -19.26 13.96 -6.47
N LYS A 65 -18.23 14.73 -6.80
CA LYS A 65 -16.84 14.39 -6.49
C LYS A 65 -16.59 14.32 -4.98
N MET A 66 -17.13 15.27 -4.20
CA MET A 66 -17.04 15.23 -2.73
C MET A 66 -17.75 14.01 -2.16
N SER A 67 -18.95 13.68 -2.66
CA SER A 67 -19.70 12.49 -2.23
C SER A 67 -18.93 11.20 -2.49
N GLN A 68 -18.39 11.04 -3.70
CA GLN A 68 -17.62 9.84 -4.06
C GLN A 68 -16.32 9.75 -3.26
N ASN A 69 -15.59 10.86 -3.08
CA ASN A 69 -14.38 10.86 -2.27
C ASN A 69 -14.67 10.48 -0.81
N HIS A 70 -15.75 11.01 -0.23
CA HIS A 70 -16.18 10.66 1.12
C HIS A 70 -16.57 9.19 1.23
N GLU A 71 -17.26 8.63 0.24
CA GLU A 71 -17.59 7.20 0.18
C GLU A 71 -16.32 6.33 0.16
N VAL A 72 -15.39 6.61 -0.76
CA VAL A 72 -14.10 5.90 -0.87
C VAL A 72 -13.28 6.01 0.41
N GLU A 73 -13.27 7.20 1.03
CA GLU A 73 -12.56 7.42 2.30
C GLU A 73 -13.22 6.67 3.46
N SER A 74 -14.55 6.63 3.51
CA SER A 74 -15.30 5.88 4.52
C SER A 74 -15.10 4.37 4.39
N GLU A 75 -15.05 3.85 3.16
CA GLU A 75 -14.73 2.45 2.88
C GLU A 75 -13.31 2.13 3.30
N ARG A 76 -12.33 2.96 2.92
CA ARG A 76 -10.93 2.80 3.35
C ARG A 76 -10.81 2.78 4.87
N ASN A 77 -11.47 3.70 5.56
CA ASN A 77 -11.45 3.77 7.02
C ASN A 77 -12.10 2.52 7.64
N ARG A 78 -13.18 2.00 7.05
CA ARG A 78 -13.82 0.75 7.45
C ARG A 78 -12.86 -0.44 7.28
N HIS A 79 -12.16 -0.55 6.15
CA HIS A 79 -11.17 -1.61 5.90
C HIS A 79 -9.99 -1.55 6.88
N ILE A 80 -9.48 -0.34 7.17
CA ILE A 80 -8.44 -0.14 8.17
C ILE A 80 -8.94 -0.59 9.56
N GLY A 81 -10.17 -0.26 9.92
CA GLY A 81 -10.78 -0.69 11.18
C GLY A 81 -10.86 -2.22 11.31
N THR A 82 -11.24 -2.93 10.24
CA THR A 82 -11.27 -4.40 10.22
C THR A 82 -9.87 -5.00 10.38
N LEU A 83 -8.88 -4.50 9.64
CA LEU A 83 -7.49 -4.97 9.74
C LEU A 83 -6.91 -4.72 11.14
N ALA A 84 -7.18 -3.55 11.72
CA ALA A 84 -6.76 -3.20 13.07
C ALA A 84 -7.39 -4.13 14.12
N ALA A 85 -8.67 -4.50 13.96
CA ALA A 85 -9.33 -5.48 14.82
C ALA A 85 -8.67 -6.86 14.72
N THR A 86 -8.40 -7.35 13.51
CA THR A 86 -7.73 -8.65 13.30
C THR A 86 -6.33 -8.67 13.90
N VAL A 87 -5.52 -7.62 13.73
CA VAL A 87 -4.19 -7.53 14.34
C VAL A 87 -4.30 -7.52 15.87
N LYS A 88 -5.24 -6.75 16.42
CA LYS A 88 -5.46 -6.68 17.88
C LYS A 88 -5.82 -8.04 18.47
N GLU A 89 -6.64 -8.82 17.78
CA GLU A 89 -7.04 -10.17 18.21
C GLU A 89 -5.87 -11.16 18.19
N ASN A 90 -4.98 -11.07 17.20
CA ASN A 90 -3.86 -12.03 17.04
C ASN A 90 -2.57 -11.62 17.76
N LEU A 91 -2.43 -10.36 18.18
CA LEU A 91 -1.20 -9.87 18.83
C LEU A 91 -0.96 -10.55 20.20
N GLY A 92 -2.02 -10.79 20.96
CA GLY A 92 -1.93 -11.45 22.27
C GLY A 92 -1.45 -12.90 22.16
N ASP A 93 -2.04 -13.64 21.23
CA ASP A 93 -1.69 -15.04 20.97
C ASP A 93 -0.28 -15.18 20.40
N GLY A 94 0.14 -14.25 19.52
CA GLY A 94 1.50 -14.20 18.99
C GLY A 94 2.55 -14.00 20.08
N ILE A 95 2.32 -13.06 21.01
CA ILE A 95 3.23 -12.83 22.14
C ILE A 95 3.26 -14.06 23.08
N ALA A 96 2.11 -14.66 23.35
CA ALA A 96 2.01 -15.85 24.19
C ALA A 96 2.75 -17.05 23.56
N ALA A 97 2.60 -17.27 22.26
CA ALA A 97 3.29 -18.33 21.53
C ALA A 97 4.81 -18.13 21.53
N ILE A 98 5.31 -16.91 21.29
CA ILE A 98 6.74 -16.60 21.35
C ILE A 98 7.27 -16.77 22.78
N SER A 99 6.52 -16.33 23.79
CA SER A 99 6.90 -16.51 25.19
C SER A 99 6.91 -17.98 25.60
N ALA A 100 5.98 -18.79 25.11
CA ALA A 100 5.93 -20.22 25.36
C ALA A 100 7.11 -20.94 24.70
N ALA A 101 7.39 -20.65 23.42
CA ALA A 101 8.54 -21.19 22.72
C ALA A 101 9.88 -20.83 23.40
N THR A 102 9.99 -19.60 23.92
CA THR A 102 11.19 -19.17 24.67
C THR A 102 11.35 -19.93 26.00
N LYS A 103 10.24 -20.28 26.67
CA LYS A 103 10.25 -21.11 27.88
C LYS A 103 10.57 -22.58 27.57
N GLU A 104 10.04 -23.12 26.48
CA GLU A 104 10.35 -24.49 26.05
C GLU A 104 11.84 -24.67 25.70
N ILE A 105 12.49 -23.65 25.12
CA ILE A 105 13.94 -23.62 24.92
C ILE A 105 14.70 -23.65 26.27
N LYS A 106 14.12 -23.06 27.32
CA LYS A 106 14.71 -22.98 28.66
C LYS A 106 14.49 -24.24 29.50
N GLU A 107 13.42 -24.99 29.24
CA GLU A 107 12.95 -26.10 30.08
C GLU A 107 13.13 -27.51 29.45
N GLY A 108 13.43 -27.60 28.15
CA GLY A 108 13.69 -28.88 27.48
C GLY A 108 15.03 -29.54 27.88
N PRO A 109 15.07 -30.84 28.20
CA PRO A 109 16.31 -31.56 28.45
C PRO A 109 17.00 -31.91 27.13
N GLY A 110 18.08 -31.21 26.80
CA GLY A 110 19.12 -31.73 25.92
C GLY A 110 19.05 -31.36 24.45
N ALA A 111 19.44 -30.12 24.13
CA ALA A 111 20.42 -29.88 23.09
C ALA A 111 21.27 -28.67 23.51
N LYS A 112 22.19 -28.91 24.47
CA LYS A 112 23.41 -28.10 24.53
C LYS A 112 24.20 -28.44 23.27
N THR A 113 23.84 -27.84 22.13
CA THR A 113 24.88 -27.47 21.19
C THR A 113 25.84 -26.60 22.01
N PRO A 114 27.14 -26.92 22.07
CA PRO A 114 28.08 -26.06 22.75
C PRO A 114 28.10 -24.75 21.95
N THR A 115 27.29 -23.77 22.37
CA THR A 115 27.51 -22.38 21.98
C THR A 115 28.94 -22.10 22.42
N PRO A 116 29.86 -21.83 21.48
CA PRO A 116 31.21 -21.52 21.88
C PRO A 116 31.11 -20.25 22.73
N ALA A 117 31.65 -20.31 23.95
CA ALA A 117 31.64 -19.17 24.83
C ALA A 117 32.27 -17.96 24.11
N PRO A 118 31.68 -16.75 24.23
CA PRO A 118 32.27 -15.57 23.63
C PRO A 118 33.67 -15.37 24.19
N GLN A 119 34.64 -15.18 23.30
CA GLN A 119 36.03 -14.93 23.70
C GLN A 119 36.14 -13.50 24.24
N ARG A 120 36.72 -13.37 25.42
CA ARG A 120 36.94 -12.09 26.10
C ARG A 120 38.31 -11.54 25.71
N PHE A 121 38.32 -10.29 25.29
CA PHE A 121 39.52 -9.55 24.91
C PHE A 121 39.65 -8.30 25.77
N ASN A 122 40.90 -7.91 26.01
CA ASN A 122 41.22 -6.71 26.77
C ASN A 122 41.84 -5.68 25.84
N CYS A 123 41.30 -4.46 25.85
CA CYS A 123 41.89 -3.38 25.10
C CYS A 123 43.24 -2.97 25.71
N GLY A 124 44.32 -3.06 24.94
CA GLY A 124 45.67 -2.68 25.37
C GLY A 124 45.86 -1.20 25.75
N ASP A 125 45.03 -0.28 25.24
CA ASP A 125 45.17 1.17 25.55
C ASP A 125 44.31 1.62 26.73
N CYS A 126 43.07 1.14 26.81
CA CYS A 126 42.12 1.61 27.83
C CYS A 126 41.75 0.55 28.88
N GLY A 127 42.25 -0.68 28.74
CA GLY A 127 41.97 -1.79 29.66
C GLY A 127 40.52 -2.26 29.65
N ALA A 128 39.68 -1.76 28.75
CA ALA A 128 38.28 -2.17 28.66
C ALA A 128 38.19 -3.63 28.18
N GLU A 129 37.43 -4.44 28.92
CA GLU A 129 37.05 -5.78 28.48
C GLU A 129 35.96 -5.67 27.41
N PHE A 130 36.10 -6.42 26.33
CA PHE A 130 35.07 -6.62 25.32
C PHE A 130 34.97 -8.09 24.96
N SER A 131 33.83 -8.51 24.44
CA SER A 131 33.56 -9.91 24.13
C SER A 131 33.17 -10.05 22.67
N LEU A 132 33.82 -10.95 21.94
CA LEU A 132 33.48 -11.28 20.57
C LEU A 132 33.02 -12.73 20.49
N SER A 133 31.93 -12.96 19.77
CA SER A 133 31.45 -14.31 19.49
C SER A 133 32.43 -15.03 18.56
N THR A 134 32.60 -16.33 18.76
CA THR A 134 33.43 -17.17 17.87
C THR A 134 32.91 -17.19 16.43
N GLU A 135 31.59 -17.00 16.23
CA GLU A 135 30.97 -16.86 14.91
C GLU A 135 31.54 -15.66 14.15
N ILE A 136 31.73 -14.53 14.83
CA ILE A 136 32.30 -13.31 14.26
C ILE A 136 33.80 -13.51 13.97
N LEU A 137 34.55 -14.12 14.89
CA LEU A 137 35.97 -14.40 14.69
C LEU A 137 36.22 -15.38 13.53
N ASN A 138 35.30 -16.32 13.30
CA ASN A 138 35.38 -17.29 12.21
C ASN A 138 34.81 -16.78 10.89
N ASP A 139 34.12 -15.62 10.87
CA ASP A 139 33.58 -15.04 9.65
C ASP A 139 34.75 -14.63 8.71
N PRO A 140 34.81 -15.11 7.46
CA PRO A 140 35.80 -14.68 6.48
C PRO A 140 35.67 -13.20 6.09
N ARG A 141 34.55 -12.55 6.39
CA ARG A 141 34.32 -11.10 6.18
C ARG A 141 34.76 -10.26 7.38
N PHE A 142 35.10 -10.87 8.50
CA PHE A 142 35.57 -10.15 9.67
C PHE A 142 37.01 -9.68 9.47
N GLU A 143 37.18 -8.37 9.30
CA GLU A 143 38.46 -7.71 9.05
C GLU A 143 39.06 -7.10 10.33
N SER A 144 38.25 -6.41 11.14
CA SER A 144 38.71 -5.79 12.39
C SER A 144 37.58 -5.60 13.41
N ALA A 145 37.94 -5.55 14.69
CA ALA A 145 37.07 -5.07 15.77
C ALA A 145 37.54 -3.72 16.27
N THR A 146 36.62 -2.90 16.76
CA THR A 146 36.95 -1.59 17.34
C THR A 146 36.56 -1.58 18.82
N CYS A 147 37.45 -1.10 19.67
CA CYS A 147 37.12 -0.87 21.08
C CYS A 147 36.13 0.29 21.19
N GLU A 148 34.96 0.05 21.77
CA GLU A 148 33.92 1.08 21.93
C GLU A 148 34.34 2.22 22.86
N LYS A 149 35.29 1.98 23.77
CA LYS A 149 35.75 2.99 24.74
C LYS A 149 36.78 3.95 24.19
N CYS A 150 37.76 3.46 23.42
CA CYS A 150 38.89 4.27 22.94
C CYS A 150 38.96 4.39 21.42
N GLY A 151 38.10 3.69 20.68
CA GLY A 151 38.08 3.70 19.23
C GLY A 151 39.27 2.97 18.57
N ARG A 152 40.13 2.30 19.35
CA ARG A 152 41.25 1.54 18.79
C ARG A 152 40.74 0.35 17.97
N LYS A 153 41.27 0.21 16.76
CA LYS A 153 41.00 -0.93 15.88
C LYS A 153 41.99 -2.07 16.18
N TYR A 154 41.47 -3.28 16.19
CA TYR A 154 42.19 -4.54 16.34
C TYR A 154 41.97 -5.38 15.09
N THR A 155 43.04 -5.82 14.43
CA THR A 155 42.89 -6.76 13.31
C THR A 155 42.56 -8.16 13.82
N LYS A 156 42.08 -9.03 12.93
CA LYS A 156 41.79 -10.42 13.27
C LYS A 156 43.02 -11.15 13.84
N GLU A 157 44.20 -10.86 13.32
CA GLU A 157 45.48 -11.42 13.77
C GLU A 157 45.82 -10.94 15.18
N GLU A 158 45.67 -9.65 15.48
CA GLU A 158 45.96 -9.09 16.81
C GLU A 158 45.02 -9.65 17.91
N LEU A 159 43.81 -10.04 17.54
CA LEU A 159 42.86 -10.68 18.46
C LEU A 159 43.16 -12.15 18.68
N LEU A 160 43.63 -12.87 17.65
CA LEU A 160 43.86 -14.32 17.73
C LEU A 160 45.27 -14.69 18.21
N GLY A 161 46.23 -13.76 18.17
CA GLY A 161 47.61 -13.95 18.66
C GLY A 161 48.50 -14.67 17.67
#